data_AF-A0A935ENS9-F1
#
_entry.id   AF-A0A935ENS9-F1
#
_cell.length_a   1.000
_cell.length_b   1.000
_cell.length_c   1.000
_cell.angle_alpha   90.00
_cell.angle_beta   90.00
_cell.angle_gamma   90.00
#
_symmetry.space_group_name_H-M   'P 1'
#
loop_
_entity.id
_entity.type
_entity.pdbx_description
1 polymer ?
#
loop_
_entity_poly.entity_id
_entity_poly.type
_entity_poly.pdbx_seq_one_letter_code
_entity_poly.pdbx_strand_id
1 'polypeptide(L)'
;MKARSFAQARRETASGFTLVELMIAVVVVALLASIALPSFMDSIRKSRRSEAFAALAQVQQAQERWRSNGSSYAESLTNAANGTPPGLGMASATTAKGYYTLSLSGAGASGYTVTATAVAGTSQASDGNCKVLAAQVQGGNLSYGSGADAAAYPDANRCWAK
;
A
#
# COMPACT_ATOMS: atom_id res chain seq x y z
N MET A 1 4.76 14.53 -82.36
CA MET A 1 4.18 15.40 -81.31
C MET A 1 3.43 14.52 -80.30
N LYS A 2 3.87 14.42 -79.05
CA LYS A 2 3.15 13.70 -77.97
C LYS A 2 3.06 14.64 -76.77
N ALA A 3 1.88 15.20 -76.54
CA ALA A 3 1.62 16.05 -75.38
C ALA A 3 1.58 15.17 -74.12
N ARG A 4 2.47 15.43 -73.16
CA ARG A 4 2.44 14.80 -71.84
C ARG A 4 1.44 15.55 -70.97
N SER A 5 0.29 14.92 -70.70
CA SER A 5 -0.67 15.37 -69.71
C SER A 5 -0.07 15.18 -68.32
N PHE A 6 0.14 16.29 -67.61
CA PHE A 6 0.51 16.27 -66.19
C PHE A 6 -0.77 16.08 -65.37
N ALA A 7 -0.99 14.87 -64.86
CA ALA A 7 -2.03 14.61 -63.89
C ALA A 7 -1.72 15.39 -62.60
N GLN A 8 -2.53 16.39 -62.30
CA GLN A 8 -2.40 17.27 -61.16
C GLN A 8 -2.86 16.52 -59.90
N ALA A 9 -1.91 16.06 -59.09
CA ALA A 9 -2.20 15.38 -57.82
C ALA A 9 -2.99 16.34 -56.90
N ARG A 10 -4.24 16.00 -56.59
CA ARG A 10 -5.03 16.72 -55.57
C ARG A 10 -4.30 16.58 -54.23
N ARG A 11 -3.81 17.70 -53.69
CA ARG A 11 -3.48 17.78 -52.27
C ARG A 11 -4.78 17.66 -51.50
N GLU A 12 -5.00 16.53 -50.84
CA GLU A 12 -6.00 16.47 -49.78
C GLU A 12 -5.57 17.43 -48.66
N THR A 13 -6.35 18.48 -48.45
CA THR A 13 -6.15 19.40 -47.34
C THR A 13 -6.46 18.67 -46.06
N ALA A 14 -5.43 18.35 -45.27
CA ALA A 14 -5.61 17.80 -43.93
C ALA A 14 -6.48 18.76 -43.11
N SER A 15 -7.65 18.28 -42.70
CA SER A 15 -8.58 19.02 -41.85
C SER A 15 -7.98 19.11 -40.44
N GLY A 16 -7.80 20.33 -39.92
CA GLY A 16 -7.38 20.55 -38.54
C GLY A 16 -8.56 20.50 -37.57
N PHE A 17 -8.30 20.14 -36.32
CA PHE A 17 -9.29 20.24 -35.24
C PHE A 17 -9.60 21.70 -34.92
N THR A 18 -10.86 21.99 -34.63
CA THR A 18 -11.25 23.34 -34.16
C THR A 18 -10.88 23.53 -32.69
N LEU A 19 -10.66 24.79 -32.28
CA LEU A 19 -10.42 25.11 -30.87
C LEU A 19 -11.60 24.69 -29.99
N VAL A 20 -12.82 24.82 -30.53
CA VAL A 20 -14.06 24.42 -29.84
C VAL A 20 -14.13 22.90 -29.65
N GLU A 21 -13.76 22.10 -30.65
CA GLU A 21 -13.67 20.63 -30.51
C GLU A 21 -12.72 20.23 -29.40
N LEU A 22 -11.55 20.87 -29.35
CA LEU A 22 -10.57 20.58 -28.31
C LEU A 22 -11.11 20.96 -26.92
N MET A 23 -11.81 22.09 -26.78
CA MET A 23 -12.44 22.46 -25.51
C MET A 23 -13.49 21.44 -25.07
N ILE A 24 -14.36 20.99 -25.97
CA ILE A 24 -15.36 19.97 -25.65
C ILE A 24 -14.69 18.66 -25.25
N ALA A 25 -13.66 18.23 -25.98
CA ALA A 25 -12.91 17.01 -25.67
C ALA A 25 -12.27 17.07 -24.28
N VAL A 26 -11.63 18.18 -23.92
CA VAL A 26 -11.02 18.38 -22.60
C VAL A 26 -12.07 18.36 -21.49
N VAL A 27 -13.24 18.97 -21.71
CA VAL A 27 -14.34 18.94 -20.74
C VAL A 27 -14.84 17.51 -20.48
N VAL A 28 -15.01 16.71 -21.53
CA VAL A 28 -15.41 15.30 -21.38
C VAL A 28 -14.36 14.50 -20.62
N VAL A 29 -13.07 14.68 -20.95
CA VAL A 29 -11.97 14.00 -20.25
C VAL A 29 -11.91 14.41 -18.77
N ALA A 30 -12.09 15.68 -18.45
CA ALA A 30 -12.10 16.17 -17.07
C ALA A 30 -13.24 15.54 -16.25
N LEU A 31 -14.43 15.41 -16.85
CA LEU A 31 -15.58 14.77 -16.21
C LEU A 31 -15.30 13.28 -15.90
N LEU A 32 -14.76 12.54 -16.87
CA LEU A 32 -14.39 11.14 -16.67
C LEU A 32 -13.29 10.97 -15.61
N ALA A 33 -12.26 11.83 -15.65
CA ALA A 33 -11.14 11.80 -14.71
C ALA A 33 -11.60 12.02 -13.26
N SER A 34 -12.61 12.86 -13.03
CA SER A 34 -13.14 13.15 -11.69
C SER A 34 -13.70 11.90 -10.97
N ILE A 35 -14.20 10.92 -11.72
CA ILE A 35 -14.74 9.66 -11.19
C ILE A 35 -13.65 8.57 -11.18
N ALA A 36 -12.84 8.49 -12.24
CA ALA A 36 -11.84 7.44 -12.41
C ALA A 36 -10.66 7.57 -11.43
N LEU A 37 -10.15 8.78 -11.21
CA LEU A 37 -8.99 9.02 -10.35
C LEU A 37 -9.17 8.58 -8.89
N PRO A 38 -10.27 8.95 -8.17
CA PRO A 38 -10.43 8.49 -6.79
C PRO A 38 -10.55 6.96 -6.69
N SER A 39 -11.26 6.32 -7.63
CA SER A 39 -11.38 4.86 -7.68
C SER A 39 -10.04 4.16 -7.94
N PHE A 40 -9.22 4.72 -8.83
CA PHE A 40 -7.90 4.18 -9.11
C PHE A 40 -6.98 4.30 -7.89
N MET A 41 -7.00 5.46 -7.21
CA MET A 41 -6.20 5.67 -6.00
C MET A 41 -6.61 4.70 -4.88
N ASP A 42 -7.91 4.41 -4.72
CA ASP A 42 -8.37 3.44 -3.73
C ASP A 42 -7.89 2.01 -4.05
N SER A 43 -7.90 1.62 -5.33
CA SER A 43 -7.36 0.33 -5.78
C SER A 43 -5.87 0.16 -5.44
N ILE A 44 -5.09 1.22 -5.63
CA ILE A 44 -3.67 1.25 -5.27
C ILE A 44 -3.48 1.16 -3.75
N ARG A 45 -4.27 1.89 -2.96
CA ARG A 45 -4.24 1.80 -1.48
C ARG A 45 -4.57 0.40 -1.01
N LYS A 46 -5.61 -0.24 -1.56
CA LYS A 46 -5.98 -1.63 -1.26
C LYS A 46 -4.84 -2.62 -1.53
N SER A 47 -4.15 -2.47 -2.65
CA SER A 47 -2.96 -3.29 -2.97
C SER A 47 -1.86 -3.12 -1.91
N ARG A 48 -1.61 -1.88 -1.45
CA ARG A 48 -0.61 -1.60 -0.40
C ARG A 48 -1.04 -2.10 0.98
N ARG A 49 -2.34 -2.08 1.30
CA ARG A 49 -2.89 -2.72 2.51
C ARG A 49 -2.65 -4.23 2.49
N SER A 50 -2.80 -4.87 1.33
CA SER A 50 -2.48 -6.30 1.17
C SER A 50 -1.00 -6.58 1.40
N GLU A 51 -0.10 -5.70 0.96
CA GLU A 51 1.34 -5.81 1.21
C GLU A 51 1.65 -5.70 2.70
N ALA A 52 1.06 -4.72 3.40
CA ALA A 52 1.20 -4.59 4.84
C ALA A 52 0.69 -5.83 5.58
N PHE A 53 -0.47 -6.38 5.18
CA PHE A 53 -0.99 -7.60 5.78
C PHE A 53 -0.06 -8.80 5.56
N ALA A 54 0.53 -8.93 4.37
CA ALA A 54 1.53 -9.95 4.10
C ALA A 54 2.78 -9.78 5.00
N ALA A 55 3.21 -8.54 5.23
CA ALA A 55 4.33 -8.26 6.13
C ALA A 55 3.98 -8.58 7.60
N LEU A 56 2.76 -8.27 8.06
CA LEU A 56 2.27 -8.69 9.38
C LEU A 56 2.27 -10.22 9.52
N ALA A 57 1.81 -10.94 8.51
CA ALA A 57 1.83 -12.41 8.50
C ALA A 57 3.27 -12.99 8.50
N GLN A 58 4.21 -12.33 7.84
CA GLN A 58 5.63 -12.71 7.92
C GLN A 58 6.19 -12.53 9.34
N VAL A 59 5.85 -11.42 10.01
CA VAL A 59 6.22 -11.20 11.41
C VAL A 59 5.61 -12.29 12.30
N GLN A 60 4.35 -12.67 12.08
CA GLN A 60 3.70 -13.75 12.84
C GLN A 60 4.45 -15.07 12.72
N GLN A 61 4.76 -15.50 11.49
CA GLN A 61 5.53 -16.71 11.27
C GLN A 61 6.93 -16.65 11.89
N ALA A 62 7.59 -15.49 11.83
CA ALA A 62 8.90 -15.31 12.44
C ALA A 62 8.83 -15.37 13.97
N GLN A 63 7.79 -14.79 14.58
CA GLN A 63 7.53 -14.87 16.02
C GLN A 63 7.23 -16.30 16.47
N GLU A 64 6.49 -17.08 15.68
CA GLU A 64 6.23 -18.50 15.97
C GLU A 64 7.51 -19.35 15.91
N ARG A 65 8.35 -19.12 14.90
CA ARG A 65 9.68 -19.75 14.80
C ARG A 65 10.57 -19.37 15.98
N TRP A 66 10.56 -18.10 16.38
CA TRP A 66 11.29 -17.62 17.56
C TRP A 66 10.81 -18.31 18.84
N ARG A 67 9.49 -18.36 19.06
CA ARG A 67 8.85 -18.96 20.23
C ARG A 67 9.02 -20.48 20.28
N SER A 68 9.41 -21.13 19.18
CA SER A 68 9.76 -22.55 19.19
C SER A 68 11.05 -22.85 19.98
N ASN A 69 11.93 -21.84 20.15
CA ASN A 69 13.23 -21.99 20.83
C ASN A 69 13.33 -21.16 22.13
N GLY A 70 12.27 -20.45 22.53
CA GLY A 70 12.30 -19.55 23.68
C GLY A 70 10.94 -19.40 24.36
N SER A 71 10.93 -18.92 25.61
CA SER A 71 9.71 -18.78 26.42
C SER A 71 8.94 -17.47 26.16
N SER A 72 9.50 -16.54 25.40
CA SER A 72 8.90 -15.24 25.08
C SER A 72 9.01 -14.91 23.59
N TYR A 73 8.10 -14.07 23.12
CA TYR A 73 8.17 -13.47 21.79
C TYR A 73 9.33 -12.48 21.70
N ALA A 74 9.85 -12.26 20.49
CA ALA A 74 10.91 -11.29 20.23
C ALA A 74 10.38 -9.86 20.35
N GLU A 75 11.18 -8.97 20.95
CA GLU A 75 10.84 -7.55 21.10
C GLU A 75 11.29 -6.70 19.89
N SER A 76 12.15 -7.25 19.02
CA SER A 76 12.70 -6.53 17.86
C SER A 76 12.43 -7.24 16.53
N LEU A 77 12.03 -6.47 15.52
CA LEU A 77 11.81 -6.95 14.15
C LEU A 77 13.13 -7.24 13.43
N THR A 78 14.09 -6.32 13.55
CA THR A 78 15.41 -6.40 12.92
C THR A 78 16.45 -6.78 13.97
N ASN A 79 17.58 -7.32 13.53
CA ASN A 79 18.71 -7.50 14.44
C ASN A 79 19.28 -6.14 14.86
N ALA A 80 19.78 -6.05 16.09
CA ALA A 80 20.61 -4.91 16.49
C ALA A 80 21.88 -4.85 15.61
N ALA A 81 22.50 -3.67 15.49
CA ALA A 81 23.67 -3.47 14.62
C ALA A 81 24.85 -4.40 14.96
N ASN A 82 24.99 -4.78 16.22
CA ASN A 82 25.97 -5.73 16.76
C ASN A 82 25.45 -7.20 16.78
N GLY A 83 24.26 -7.47 16.23
CA GLY A 83 23.60 -8.77 16.28
C GLY A 83 23.01 -9.17 17.64
N THR A 84 23.12 -8.31 18.67
CA THR A 84 22.68 -8.60 20.05
C THR A 84 21.92 -7.41 20.66
N PRO A 85 20.65 -7.57 21.08
CA PRO A 85 19.86 -8.80 21.04
C PRO A 85 19.49 -9.21 19.60
N PRO A 86 19.32 -10.52 19.36
CA PRO A 86 18.80 -11.00 18.09
C PRO A 86 17.34 -10.54 17.94
N GLY A 87 16.99 -10.07 16.74
CA GLY A 87 15.60 -9.79 16.38
C GLY A 87 15.04 -10.93 15.53
N LEU A 88 13.90 -10.68 14.89
CA LEU A 88 13.28 -11.63 13.96
C LEU A 88 14.04 -11.80 12.63
N GLY A 89 15.22 -11.18 12.47
CA GLY A 89 16.04 -11.30 11.28
C GLY A 89 15.47 -10.60 10.04
N MET A 90 14.51 -9.69 10.21
CA MET A 90 14.00 -8.90 9.09
C MET A 90 15.07 -7.90 8.63
N ALA A 91 15.17 -7.71 7.32
CA ALA A 91 16.12 -6.76 6.73
C ALA A 91 15.75 -5.30 7.01
N SER A 92 14.46 -5.01 7.19
CA SER A 92 13.95 -3.68 7.45
C SER A 92 12.64 -3.76 8.24
N ALA A 93 12.38 -2.73 9.04
CA ALA A 93 11.10 -2.51 9.69
C ALA A 93 10.09 -1.80 8.76
N THR A 94 10.33 -1.76 7.46
CA THR A 94 9.43 -1.16 6.47
C THR A 94 9.04 -2.19 5.42
N THR A 95 7.79 -2.16 4.95
CA THR A 95 7.34 -2.98 3.82
C THR A 95 8.19 -2.76 2.58
N ALA A 96 8.28 -3.75 1.70
CA ALA A 96 9.17 -3.74 0.53
C ALA A 96 9.01 -2.49 -0.37
N LYS A 97 7.80 -1.97 -0.52
CA LYS A 97 7.52 -0.76 -1.32
C LYS A 97 7.56 0.55 -0.52
N GLY A 98 7.88 0.51 0.77
CA GLY A 98 8.08 1.71 1.58
C GLY A 98 6.81 2.43 2.05
N TYR A 99 5.63 1.81 1.95
CA TYR A 99 4.36 2.48 2.29
C TYR A 99 3.93 2.31 3.75
N TYR A 100 4.46 1.30 4.44
CA TYR A 100 4.17 1.04 5.85
C TYR A 100 5.45 0.75 6.64
N THR A 101 5.53 1.31 7.84
CA THR A 101 6.54 0.99 8.85
C THR A 101 5.92 0.08 9.90
N LEU A 102 6.60 -1.00 10.22
CA LEU A 102 6.27 -2.02 11.20
C LEU A 102 6.90 -1.66 12.56
N SER A 103 6.17 -1.89 13.63
CA SER A 103 6.68 -1.84 15.00
C SER A 103 6.13 -2.99 15.82
N LEU A 104 6.90 -3.42 16.82
CA LEU A 104 6.47 -4.38 17.83
C LEU A 104 6.25 -3.64 19.15
N SER A 105 5.23 -4.07 19.90
CA SER A 105 4.97 -3.61 21.25
C SER A 105 4.35 -4.72 22.10
N GLY A 106 4.51 -4.62 23.41
CA GLY A 106 3.92 -5.58 24.36
C GLY A 106 4.38 -7.03 24.17
N ALA A 107 5.56 -7.24 23.57
CA ALA A 107 6.11 -8.56 23.37
C ALA A 107 6.55 -9.15 24.73
N GLY A 108 6.19 -10.41 24.97
CA GLY A 108 6.49 -11.12 26.21
C GLY A 108 6.12 -12.60 26.11
N ALA A 109 5.96 -13.28 27.24
CA ALA A 109 5.59 -14.70 27.26
C ALA A 109 4.14 -14.96 26.79
N SER A 110 3.25 -14.00 27.02
CA SER A 110 1.81 -14.13 26.81
C SER A 110 1.34 -13.60 25.46
N GLY A 111 2.18 -12.85 24.72
CA GLY A 111 1.72 -12.20 23.51
C GLY A 111 2.67 -11.15 22.95
N TYR A 112 2.21 -10.49 21.88
CA TYR A 112 2.82 -9.32 21.27
C TYR A 112 1.79 -8.63 20.38
N THR A 113 2.03 -7.36 20.07
CA THR A 113 1.31 -6.60 19.05
C THR A 113 2.31 -6.16 17.99
N VAL A 114 2.01 -6.43 16.72
CA VAL A 114 2.73 -5.86 15.57
C VAL A 114 1.83 -4.87 14.84
N THR A 115 2.36 -3.69 14.55
CA THR A 115 1.63 -2.59 13.94
C THR A 115 2.33 -2.11 12.67
N ALA A 116 1.62 -2.12 11.55
CA ALA A 116 1.98 -1.47 10.30
C ALA A 116 1.32 -0.08 10.23
N THR A 117 2.14 0.97 10.29
CA THR A 117 1.70 2.37 10.20
C THR A 117 2.09 2.96 8.85
N ALA A 118 1.16 3.60 8.16
CA ALA A 118 1.40 4.25 6.88
C ALA A 118 2.50 5.32 7.01
N VAL A 119 3.44 5.33 6.07
CA VAL A 119 4.58 6.25 6.08
C VAL A 119 4.13 7.65 5.70
N ALA A 120 4.48 8.63 6.53
CA ALA A 120 4.20 10.05 6.28
C ALA A 120 4.80 10.53 4.95
N GLY A 121 4.10 11.43 4.25
CA GLY A 121 4.51 11.91 2.93
C GLY A 121 4.21 10.97 1.77
N THR A 122 3.73 9.75 2.02
CA THR A 122 3.22 8.87 0.96
C THR A 122 1.71 9.04 0.78
N SER A 123 1.17 8.65 -0.38
CA SER A 123 -0.29 8.66 -0.59
C SER A 123 -1.05 7.64 0.27
N GLN A 124 -0.34 6.74 0.96
CA GLN A 124 -0.92 5.83 1.94
C GLN A 124 -1.24 6.53 3.27
N ALA A 125 -0.54 7.61 3.63
CA ALA A 125 -0.84 8.41 4.82
C ALA A 125 -2.21 9.12 4.73
N SER A 126 -2.80 9.18 3.53
CA SER A 126 -4.13 9.73 3.29
C SER A 126 -5.23 8.66 3.23
N ASP A 127 -4.93 7.40 3.57
CA ASP A 127 -5.90 6.28 3.56
C ASP A 127 -6.82 6.30 4.79
N GLY A 128 -7.46 7.44 5.09
CA GLY A 128 -8.53 7.61 6.09
C GLY A 128 -8.34 6.81 7.40
N ASN A 129 -9.25 5.85 7.64
CA ASN A 129 -9.24 4.97 8.83
C ASN A 129 -8.41 3.69 8.63
N CYS A 130 -7.64 3.60 7.55
CA CYS A 130 -6.82 2.44 7.16
C CYS A 130 -5.32 2.75 7.13
N LYS A 131 -4.93 3.86 7.78
CA LYS A 131 -3.53 4.27 7.93
C LYS A 131 -2.75 3.31 8.82
N VAL A 132 -3.41 2.65 9.76
CA VAL A 132 -2.79 1.69 10.67
C VAL A 132 -3.48 0.35 10.55
N LEU A 133 -2.67 -0.71 10.44
CA LEU A 133 -3.09 -2.10 10.45
C LEU A 133 -2.26 -2.81 11.52
N ALA A 134 -2.84 -3.67 12.32
CA ALA A 134 -2.07 -4.43 13.30
C ALA A 134 -2.54 -5.87 13.38
N ALA A 135 -1.69 -6.73 13.95
CA ALA A 135 -2.02 -8.07 14.39
C ALA A 135 -1.54 -8.24 15.84
N GLN A 136 -2.41 -8.77 16.70
CA GLN A 136 -2.09 -8.98 18.11
C GLN A 136 -2.28 -10.45 18.47
N VAL A 137 -1.30 -11.00 19.15
CA VAL A 137 -1.40 -12.30 19.81
C VAL A 137 -1.46 -12.06 21.31
N GLN A 138 -2.48 -12.58 21.99
CA GLN A 138 -2.60 -12.53 23.43
C GLN A 138 -3.21 -13.82 23.96
N GLY A 139 -2.49 -14.52 24.85
CA GLY A 139 -2.93 -15.79 25.41
C GLY A 139 -3.14 -16.88 24.35
N GLY A 140 -2.39 -16.82 23.24
CA GLY A 140 -2.56 -17.73 22.10
C GLY A 140 -3.74 -17.40 21.17
N ASN A 141 -4.50 -16.34 21.46
CA ASN A 141 -5.56 -15.87 20.59
C ASN A 141 -5.03 -14.78 19.64
N LEU A 142 -5.42 -14.86 18.38
CA LEU A 142 -5.00 -13.94 17.33
C LEU A 142 -6.15 -13.00 16.97
N SER A 143 -5.92 -11.69 17.13
CA SER A 143 -6.82 -10.64 16.68
C SER A 143 -6.16 -9.76 15.62
N TYR A 144 -7.00 -9.22 14.74
CA TYR A 144 -6.62 -8.25 13.70
C TYR A 144 -7.41 -6.96 13.93
N GLY A 145 -6.83 -5.82 13.55
CA GLY A 145 -7.43 -4.51 13.75
C GLY A 145 -6.83 -3.48 12.81
N SER A 146 -7.58 -2.44 12.54
CA SER A 146 -7.17 -1.33 11.68
C SER A 146 -7.82 -0.04 12.13
N GLY A 147 -7.15 1.08 11.90
CA GLY A 147 -7.62 2.38 12.35
C GLY A 147 -6.84 3.55 11.76
N ALA A 148 -7.25 4.75 12.16
CA ALA A 148 -6.55 5.99 11.81
C ALA A 148 -5.25 6.18 12.60
N ASP A 149 -5.07 5.48 13.71
CA ASP A 149 -3.90 5.57 14.60
C ASP A 149 -3.61 4.22 15.27
N ALA A 150 -2.44 4.14 15.92
CA ALA A 150 -1.94 2.93 16.55
C ALA A 150 -2.59 2.59 17.91
N ALA A 151 -3.46 3.47 18.44
CA ALA A 151 -4.19 3.21 19.67
C ALA A 151 -5.53 2.50 19.44
N ALA A 152 -5.99 2.43 18.18
CA ALA A 152 -7.23 1.78 17.79
C ALA A 152 -7.06 0.25 17.63
N TYR A 153 -7.17 -0.47 18.75
CA TYR A 153 -7.30 -1.93 18.74
C TYR A 153 -8.31 -2.39 19.80
N PRO A 154 -9.24 -3.32 19.50
CA PRO A 154 -9.63 -3.87 18.20
C PRO A 154 -10.83 -3.11 17.59
N ASP A 155 -10.72 -2.63 16.34
CA ASP A 155 -11.86 -2.00 15.63
C ASP A 155 -12.48 -2.95 14.59
N ALA A 156 -13.81 -2.86 14.44
CA ALA A 156 -14.66 -3.67 13.55
C ALA A 156 -14.54 -3.28 12.06
N ASN A 157 -13.90 -2.16 11.74
CA ASN A 157 -13.72 -1.70 10.36
C ASN A 157 -12.48 -2.32 9.70
N ARG A 158 -12.59 -3.59 9.30
CA ARG A 158 -11.55 -4.35 8.60
C ARG A 158 -11.16 -3.70 7.27
N CYS A 159 -10.03 -2.99 7.26
CA CYS A 159 -9.50 -2.36 6.05
C CYS A 159 -8.93 -3.34 5.02
N TRP A 160 -8.69 -4.59 5.42
CA TRP A 160 -8.16 -5.64 4.54
C TRP A 160 -9.25 -6.44 3.78
N ALA A 161 -10.51 -6.34 4.19
CA ALA A 161 -11.62 -7.13 3.63
C ALA A 161 -12.53 -6.33 2.67
N LYS A 162 -12.31 -5.02 2.53
CA LYS A 162 -13.04 -4.14 1.59
C LYS A 162 -12.17 -3.80 0.39
#